data_AF-A0A4Q5QBW6-F1
#
_entry.id   AF-A0A4Q5QBW6-F1
#
_cell.length_a   1.000
_cell.length_b   1.000
_cell.length_c   1.000
_cell.angle_alpha   90.00
_cell.angle_beta   90.00
_cell.angle_gamma   90.00
#
_symmetry.space_group_name_H-M   'P 1'
#
loop_
_entity.id
_entity.type
_entity.pdbx_description
1 polymer ?
#
loop_
_entity_poly.entity_id
_entity_poly.type
_entity_poly.pdbx_seq_one_letter_code
_entity_poly.pdbx_strand_id
1 'polypeptide(L)'
;SNNYYWYSLARERGGPDKLNSALYSFPGNDPGNIYNVSAAGILKSSKNQELAQRFLAFMVTKPAQEAMAKTSAEYPILTDVSSPFPLPPLSAFSAPVTPADMGSASEAYALEREAGMI
;
A
#
# COMPACT_ATOMS: atom_id res chain seq x y z
N SER A 1 -6.61 1.35 -1.45
CA SER A 1 -7.36 0.24 -0.81
C SER A 1 -6.42 -0.81 -0.24
N ASN A 2 -6.73 -1.40 0.93
CA ASN A 2 -5.94 -2.46 1.58
C ASN A 2 -6.38 -3.85 1.09
N ASN A 3 -6.19 -4.14 -0.20
CA ASN A 3 -6.68 -5.36 -0.85
C ASN A 3 -6.09 -6.66 -0.23
N TYR A 4 -4.90 -6.56 0.38
CA TYR A 4 -4.17 -7.70 0.95
C TYR A 4 -4.91 -8.43 2.08
N TYR A 5 -5.76 -7.75 2.85
CA TYR A 5 -6.58 -8.41 3.88
C TYR A 5 -7.58 -9.38 3.27
N TRP A 6 -8.26 -8.96 2.20
CA TRP A 6 -9.24 -9.79 1.52
C TRP A 6 -8.58 -10.99 0.84
N TYR A 7 -7.44 -10.79 0.16
CA TYR A 7 -6.70 -11.92 -0.45
C TYR A 7 -6.11 -12.88 0.60
N SER A 8 -5.67 -12.36 1.75
CA SER A 8 -5.20 -13.20 2.86
C SER A 8 -6.32 -14.08 3.40
N LEU A 9 -7.51 -13.49 3.60
CA LEU A 9 -8.71 -14.23 4.03
C LEU A 9 -9.16 -15.23 2.96
N ALA A 10 -9.17 -14.85 1.68
CA ALA A 10 -9.52 -15.75 0.59
C ALA A 10 -8.59 -16.97 0.56
N ARG A 11 -7.28 -16.76 0.73
CA ARG A 11 -6.30 -17.85 0.82
C ARG A 11 -6.56 -18.76 2.03
N GLU A 12 -6.82 -18.18 3.20
CA GLU A 12 -7.16 -18.95 4.42
C GLU A 12 -8.43 -19.80 4.24
N ARG A 13 -9.44 -19.25 3.54
CA ARG A 13 -10.73 -19.92 3.30
C ARG A 13 -10.73 -20.88 2.11
N GLY A 14 -9.61 -21.02 1.39
CA GLY A 14 -9.48 -21.93 0.25
C GLY A 14 -9.96 -21.35 -1.09
N GLY A 15 -10.13 -20.03 -1.18
CA GLY A 15 -10.37 -19.30 -2.43
C GLY A 15 -11.40 -18.17 -2.29
N PRO A 16 -11.41 -17.21 -3.24
CA PRO A 16 -12.44 -16.17 -3.37
C PRO A 16 -13.89 -16.65 -3.27
N ASP A 17 -14.21 -17.78 -3.92
CA ASP A 17 -15.56 -18.34 -4.01
C ASP A 17 -16.09 -18.86 -2.66
N LYS A 18 -15.25 -18.86 -1.62
CA LYS A 18 -15.62 -19.24 -0.25
C LYS A 18 -15.95 -18.04 0.62
N LEU A 19 -15.88 -16.83 0.08
CA LEU A 19 -16.21 -15.58 0.78
C LEU A 19 -17.59 -15.06 0.36
N ASN A 20 -18.29 -14.48 1.33
CA ASN A 20 -19.54 -13.74 1.09
C ASN A 20 -19.29 -12.23 0.88
N SER A 21 -18.07 -11.86 0.48
CA SER A 21 -17.64 -10.47 0.28
C SER A 21 -16.77 -10.38 -0.98
N ALA A 22 -16.72 -9.18 -1.56
CA ALA A 22 -15.92 -8.91 -2.75
C ALA A 22 -15.14 -7.60 -2.59
N LEU A 23 -14.06 -7.46 -3.37
CA LEU A 23 -13.36 -6.20 -3.51
C LEU A 23 -14.19 -5.23 -4.36
N TYR A 24 -14.36 -4.01 -3.85
CA TYR A 24 -15.01 -2.91 -4.56
C TYR A 24 -13.97 -1.83 -4.89
N SER A 25 -14.01 -1.31 -6.10
CA SER A 25 -13.17 -0.19 -6.56
C SER A 25 -14.06 1.01 -6.79
N PHE A 26 -13.75 2.14 -6.15
CA PHE A 26 -14.53 3.35 -6.36
C PHE A 26 -14.28 3.92 -7.76
N PRO A 27 -15.30 4.45 -8.44
CA PRO A 27 -15.14 5.07 -9.75
C PRO A 27 -14.63 6.52 -9.63
N GLY A 28 -13.88 6.98 -10.63
CA GLY A 28 -13.50 8.39 -10.76
C GLY A 28 -12.68 8.92 -9.57
N ASN A 29 -12.88 10.20 -9.26
CA ASN A 29 -12.14 10.95 -8.25
C ASN A 29 -12.70 10.81 -6.82
N ASP A 30 -13.23 9.63 -6.49
CA ASP A 30 -13.87 9.38 -5.20
C ASP A 30 -12.87 9.44 -4.04
N PRO A 31 -13.23 10.02 -2.87
CA PRO A 31 -12.37 10.03 -1.69
C PRO A 31 -11.89 8.64 -1.22
N GLY A 32 -12.60 7.57 -1.56
CA GLY A 32 -12.19 6.19 -1.30
C GLY A 32 -11.02 5.70 -2.18
N ASN A 33 -10.69 6.42 -3.27
CA ASN A 33 -9.57 6.10 -4.16
C ASN A 33 -8.25 6.74 -3.71
N ILE A 34 -7.87 6.55 -2.46
CA ILE A 34 -6.58 7.04 -1.96
C ILE A 34 -5.45 6.05 -2.28
N TYR A 35 -4.32 6.59 -2.76
CA TYR A 35 -3.04 5.89 -2.76
C TYR A 35 -2.34 6.05 -1.42
N ASN A 36 -2.07 4.92 -0.76
CA ASN A 36 -1.20 4.87 0.40
C ASN A 36 0.13 4.23 -0.01
N VAL A 37 1.25 4.76 0.50
CA VAL A 37 2.60 4.34 0.12
C VAL A 37 3.33 3.84 1.35
N SER A 38 3.76 2.59 1.31
CA SER A 38 4.71 2.04 2.28
C SER A 38 6.09 2.62 2.01
N ALA A 39 6.61 3.43 2.94
CA ALA A 39 7.91 4.10 2.82
C ALA A 39 8.91 3.61 3.87
N ALA A 40 10.21 3.79 3.57
CA ALA A 40 11.30 3.49 4.48
C ALA A 40 12.26 4.68 4.58
N GLY A 41 12.82 4.91 5.77
CA GLY A 41 13.73 6.02 6.04
C GLY A 41 14.87 5.61 6.97
N ILE A 42 16.02 6.26 6.83
CA ILE A 42 17.20 6.01 7.65
C ILE A 42 17.21 7.04 8.79
N LEU A 43 17.32 6.56 10.03
CA LEU A 43 17.48 7.45 11.17
C LEU A 43 18.80 8.21 11.08
N LYS A 44 18.74 9.53 11.29
CA LYS A 44 19.95 10.39 11.36
C LYS A 44 20.95 9.92 12.42
N SER A 45 20.47 9.29 13.49
CA SER A 45 21.29 8.75 14.58
C SER A 45 21.85 7.35 14.34
N SER A 46 21.57 6.72 13.20
CA SER A 46 22.06 5.36 12.91
C SER A 46 23.59 5.31 12.96
N LYS A 47 24.13 4.31 13.67
CA LYS A 47 25.57 4.02 13.70
C LYS A 47 26.05 3.28 12.44
N ASN A 48 25.13 2.80 11.62
CA ASN A 48 25.39 1.99 10.42
C ASN A 48 24.81 2.68 9.17
N GLN A 49 25.16 3.95 8.95
CA GLN A 49 24.60 4.77 7.87
C GLN A 49 24.80 4.12 6.48
N GLU A 50 26.02 3.72 6.17
CA GLU A 50 26.36 3.14 4.87
C GLU A 50 25.58 1.83 4.61
N LEU A 51 25.50 0.95 5.61
CA LEU A 51 24.75 -0.30 5.48
C LEU A 51 23.25 -0.05 5.30
N ALA A 52 22.69 0.93 6.02
CA ALA A 52 21.28 1.29 5.88
C ALA A 52 20.98 1.88 4.48
N GLN A 53 21.87 2.69 3.93
CA GLN A 53 21.74 3.20 2.56
C GLN A 53 21.78 2.08 1.53
N ARG A 54 22.72 1.14 1.67
CA ARG A 54 22.81 -0.06 0.82
C ARG A 54 21.54 -0.92 0.92
N PHE A 55 20.96 -1.02 2.11
CA PHE A 55 19.72 -1.76 2.32
C PHE A 55 18.53 -1.10 1.61
N LEU A 56 18.33 0.21 1.76
CA LEU A 56 17.26 0.90 1.03
C LEU A 56 17.46 0.85 -0.48
N ALA A 57 18.71 1.00 -0.96
CA ALA A 57 19.04 0.83 -2.37
C ALA A 57 18.71 -0.59 -2.86
N PHE A 58 18.95 -1.61 -2.05
CA PHE A 58 18.57 -2.99 -2.37
C PHE A 58 17.04 -3.16 -2.47
N MET A 59 16.26 -2.58 -1.56
CA MET A 59 14.79 -2.72 -1.55
C MET A 59 14.12 -2.22 -2.84
N VAL A 60 14.75 -1.28 -3.55
CA VAL A 60 14.24 -0.74 -4.81
C VAL A 60 14.83 -1.42 -6.05
N THR A 61 15.57 -2.52 -5.88
CA THR A 61 16.03 -3.35 -7.00
C THR A 61 14.93 -4.28 -7.49
N LYS A 62 15.02 -4.70 -8.75
CA LYS A 62 14.08 -5.65 -9.36
C LYS A 62 13.90 -6.95 -8.56
N PRO A 63 14.97 -7.67 -8.15
CA PRO A 63 14.79 -8.91 -7.37
C PRO A 63 14.09 -8.70 -6.03
N ALA A 64 14.37 -7.58 -5.35
CA ALA A 64 13.71 -7.26 -4.09
C ALA A 64 12.23 -6.93 -4.29
N GLN A 65 11.90 -6.12 -5.31
CA GLN A 65 10.52 -5.79 -5.67
C GLN A 65 9.74 -7.03 -6.12
N GLU A 66 10.34 -7.92 -6.90
CA GLU A 66 9.73 -9.20 -7.30
C GLU A 66 9.47 -10.13 -6.10
N ALA A 67 10.37 -10.13 -5.10
CA ALA A 67 10.17 -10.88 -3.87
C ALA A 67 9.02 -10.29 -3.04
N MET A 68 8.98 -8.96 -2.86
CA MET A 68 7.93 -8.27 -2.10
C MET A 68 6.57 -8.35 -2.78
N ALA A 69 6.50 -8.27 -4.11
CA ALA A 69 5.26 -8.39 -4.88
C ALA A 69 4.50 -9.71 -4.58
N LYS A 70 5.21 -10.77 -4.18
CA LYS A 70 4.64 -12.08 -3.89
C LYS A 70 4.07 -12.21 -2.48
N THR A 71 4.40 -11.29 -1.56
CA THR A 71 4.03 -11.42 -0.14
C THR A 71 2.74 -10.68 0.20
N SER A 72 2.45 -9.58 -0.50
CA SER A 72 1.27 -8.74 -0.30
C SER A 72 0.61 -8.39 -1.63
N ALA A 73 -0.71 -8.23 -1.61
CA ALA A 73 -1.49 -7.79 -2.77
C ALA A 73 -1.37 -6.27 -2.95
N GLU A 74 -0.15 -5.81 -3.20
CA GLU A 74 0.26 -4.42 -3.39
C GLU A 74 0.90 -4.21 -4.76
N TYR A 75 1.07 -2.94 -5.12
CA TYR A 75 1.71 -2.51 -6.36
C TYR A 75 3.21 -2.25 -6.12
N PRO A 76 4.11 -2.95 -6.82
CA PRO A 76 5.54 -2.62 -6.82
C PRO A 76 5.78 -1.22 -7.35
N ILE A 77 6.84 -0.56 -6.88
CA ILE A 77 7.19 0.79 -7.36
C ILE A 77 7.90 0.76 -8.71
N LEU A 78 8.51 -0.37 -9.08
CA LEU A 78 9.15 -0.54 -10.37
C LEU A 78 8.10 -0.93 -11.42
N THR A 79 7.99 -0.14 -12.48
CA THR A 79 6.97 -0.31 -13.53
C THR A 79 7.14 -1.59 -14.35
N ASP A 80 8.33 -2.20 -14.33
CA ASP A 80 8.62 -3.47 -15.01
C ASP A 80 8.46 -4.70 -14.08
N VAL A 81 7.96 -4.50 -12.86
CA VAL A 81 7.61 -5.56 -11.91
C VAL A 81 6.10 -5.54 -11.67
N SER A 82 5.46 -6.70 -11.80
CA SER A 82 4.01 -6.84 -11.61
C SER A 82 3.68 -7.69 -10.38
N SER A 83 2.58 -7.34 -9.72
CA SER A 83 1.99 -8.16 -8.68
C SER A 83 1.44 -9.46 -9.30
N PRO A 84 1.66 -10.63 -8.69
CA PRO A 84 1.03 -11.88 -9.10
C PRO A 84 -0.44 -11.96 -8.66
N PHE A 85 -0.90 -11.05 -7.81
CA PHE A 85 -2.29 -10.95 -7.40
C PHE A 85 -3.13 -10.32 -8.52
N PRO A 86 -4.42 -10.68 -8.67
CA PRO A 86 -5.28 -10.15 -9.72
C PRO A 86 -5.76 -8.73 -9.39
N LEU A 87 -4.81 -7.79 -9.34
CA LEU A 87 -5.05 -6.38 -9.06
C LEU A 87 -5.43 -5.63 -10.35
N PRO A 88 -6.39 -4.70 -10.31
CA PRO A 88 -6.63 -3.80 -11.43
C PRO A 88 -5.37 -2.95 -11.73
N PRO A 89 -5.13 -2.52 -12.97
CA PRO A 89 -3.99 -1.65 -13.27
C PRO A 89 -4.13 -0.32 -12.52
N LEU A 90 -3.01 0.30 -12.11
CA LEU A 90 -3.05 1.59 -11.42
C LEU A 90 -3.75 2.69 -12.24
N SER A 91 -3.67 2.62 -13.57
CA SER A 91 -4.37 3.54 -14.48
C SER A 91 -5.90 3.45 -14.43
N ALA A 92 -6.47 2.42 -13.81
CA ALA A 92 -7.91 2.31 -13.59
C ALA A 92 -8.39 3.19 -12.42
N PHE A 93 -7.47 3.77 -11.63
CA PHE A 93 -7.80 4.59 -10.47
C PHE A 93 -7.41 6.05 -10.68
N SER A 94 -8.22 6.95 -10.13
CA SER A 94 -7.93 8.38 -10.05
C SER A 94 -8.00 8.76 -8.59
N ALA A 95 -6.83 9.08 -8.01
CA ALA A 95 -6.75 9.51 -6.62
C ALA A 95 -6.96 11.02 -6.52
N PRO A 96 -7.87 11.49 -5.63
CA PRO A 96 -8.16 12.91 -5.46
C PRO A 96 -7.04 13.70 -4.79
N VAL A 97 -6.16 12.99 -4.07
CA VAL A 97 -5.08 13.57 -3.27
C VAL A 97 -3.86 12.66 -3.33
N THR A 98 -2.67 13.25 -3.18
CA THR A 98 -1.40 12.55 -3.07
C THR A 98 -1.00 12.34 -1.61
N PRO A 99 -0.05 11.44 -1.31
CA PRO A 99 0.51 11.31 0.04
C PRO A 99 1.09 12.62 0.59
N ALA A 100 1.59 13.51 -0.26
CA ALA A 100 2.11 14.82 0.16
C ALA A 100 0.99 15.75 0.64
N ASP A 101 -0.18 15.70 0.01
CA ASP A 101 -1.34 16.51 0.39
C ASP A 101 -1.91 16.08 1.76
N MET A 102 -1.71 14.83 2.16
CA MET A 102 -2.17 14.29 3.44
C MET A 102 -1.32 14.73 4.63
N GLY A 103 -0.05 15.10 4.40
CA GLY A 103 0.87 15.55 5.45
C GLY A 103 0.92 14.61 6.66
N SER A 104 0.85 15.19 7.86
CA SER A 104 0.85 14.44 9.13
C SER A 104 -0.54 13.90 9.54
N ALA A 105 -1.58 14.13 8.73
CA ALA A 105 -2.97 13.80 9.05
C ALA A 105 -3.49 14.37 10.38
N SER A 106 -2.87 15.43 10.91
CA SER A 106 -3.19 15.96 12.26
C SER A 106 -4.62 16.50 12.37
N GLU A 107 -5.17 17.06 11.29
CA GLU A 107 -6.56 17.52 11.21
C GLU A 107 -7.54 16.33 11.24
N ALA A 108 -7.22 15.25 10.53
CA ALA A 108 -8.01 14.02 10.56
C ALA A 108 -8.04 13.43 11.98
N TYR A 109 -6.90 13.36 12.68
CA TYR A 109 -6.84 12.90 14.07
C TYR A 109 -7.67 13.76 15.02
N ALA A 110 -7.71 15.08 14.82
CA ALA A 110 -8.54 15.97 15.63
C ALA A 110 -10.03 15.68 15.43
N LEU A 111 -10.45 15.48 14.18
CA LEU A 111 -11.83 15.14 13.82
C LEU A 111 -12.26 13.79 14.38
N GLU A 112 -11.40 12.76 14.30
CA GLU A 112 -11.69 11.44 14.87
C GLU A 112 -11.95 11.50 16.38
N ARG A 113 -11.17 12.34 17.10
CA ARG A 113 -11.37 12.59 18.53
C ARG A 113 -12.66 13.34 18.81
N GLU A 114 -12.97 14.38 18.04
CA GLU A 114 -14.23 15.14 18.18
C GLU A 114 -15.45 14.23 17.95
N ALA A 115 -15.35 13.30 17.00
CA ALA A 115 -16.38 12.33 16.69
C ALA A 115 -16.45 11.15 17.69
N GLY A 116 -15.53 11.06 18.66
CA GLY A 116 -15.48 9.97 19.66
C GLY A 116 -15.08 8.61 19.07
N MET A 117 -14.36 8.59 17.95
CA MET A 117 -13.83 7.37 17.35
C MET A 117 -12.48 6.94 17.95
N ILE A 118 -11.78 7.87 18.62
CA ILE A 118 -10.55 7.67 19.42
C ILE A 118 -10.49 8.61 20.62
#